data_AF-A0A957S2K2-F1
#
_entry.id   AF-A0A957S2K2-F1
#
_cell.length_a   1.000
_cell.length_b   1.000
_cell.length_c   1.000
_cell.angle_alpha   90.00
_cell.angle_beta   90.00
_cell.angle_gamma   90.00
#
_symmetry.space_group_name_H-M   'P 1'
#
loop_
_entity.id
_entity.type
_entity.pdbx_description
1 polymer ?
#
loop_
_entity_poly.entity_id
_entity_poly.type
_entity_poly.pdbx_seq_one_letter_code
_entity_poly.pdbx_strand_id
1 'polypeptide(L)'
;MRTSDQPIHPQSRIGHVHLKVADVERALDFYCGVLGFTLTQRYGKQAAFVSAGGYHHHLGLNSWQSKGASPPPPGHTGLFHLAILYPPRAAL
;
A
#
# COMPACT_ATOMS: atom_id res chain seq x y z
N MET A 1 15.35 18.87 19.40
CA MET A 1 15.40 17.83 18.34
C MET A 1 16.55 18.20 17.41
N ARG A 2 17.68 17.48 17.46
CA ARG A 2 18.82 17.74 16.56
C ARG A 2 18.45 17.16 15.19
N THR A 3 18.32 18.01 14.18
CA THR A 3 18.28 17.57 12.79
C THR A 3 19.68 17.10 12.43
N SER A 4 19.79 15.83 12.05
CA SER A 4 21.00 15.32 11.42
C SER A 4 21.12 15.98 10.05
N ASP A 5 22.17 16.77 9.82
CA ASP A 5 22.50 17.34 8.50
C ASP A 5 23.04 16.29 7.52
N GLN A 6 23.09 15.01 7.90
CA GLN A 6 23.40 13.96 6.94
C GLN A 6 22.22 13.73 5.99
N PRO A 7 22.45 13.84 4.66
CA PRO A 7 21.42 13.51 3.68
C PRO A 7 21.09 12.01 3.74
N ILE A 8 19.87 11.67 3.34
CA ILE A 8 19.46 10.27 3.15
C ILE A 8 20.38 9.58 2.15
N HIS A 9 20.68 8.30 2.38
CA HIS A 9 21.55 7.53 1.49
C HIS A 9 20.96 7.48 0.07
N PRO A 10 21.75 7.69 -1.01
CA PRO A 10 21.23 7.77 -2.38
C PRO A 10 20.60 6.45 -2.89
N GLN A 11 20.93 5.32 -2.26
CA GLN A 11 20.32 4.03 -2.57
C GLN A 11 19.03 3.75 -1.78
N SER A 12 18.61 4.64 -0.88
CA SER A 12 17.33 4.50 -0.19
C SER A 12 16.18 4.45 -1.20
N ARG A 13 15.22 3.58 -0.91
CA ARG A 13 13.98 3.43 -1.69
C ARG A 13 12.81 3.43 -0.72
N ILE A 14 11.63 3.80 -1.22
CA ILE A 14 10.39 3.57 -0.49
C ILE A 14 10.17 2.06 -0.42
N GLY A 15 10.07 1.52 0.80
CA GLY A 15 9.83 0.09 1.00
C GLY A 15 8.36 -0.29 0.79
N HIS A 16 7.45 0.43 1.45
CA HIS A 16 6.01 0.16 1.39
C HIS A 16 5.19 1.43 1.66
N VAL A 17 3.91 1.37 1.29
CA VAL A 17 2.92 2.41 1.57
C VAL A 17 1.71 1.79 2.26
N HIS A 18 1.19 2.47 3.29
CA HIS A 18 -0.06 2.06 3.92
C HIS A 18 -1.22 2.95 3.46
N LEU A 19 -2.22 2.33 2.85
CA LEU A 19 -3.44 2.99 2.40
C LEU A 19 -4.55 2.80 3.42
N LYS A 20 -5.22 3.90 3.74
CA LYS A 20 -6.49 3.88 4.46
C LYS A 20 -7.58 3.42 3.50
N VAL A 21 -8.22 2.30 3.80
CA VAL A 21 -9.29 1.71 2.98
C VAL A 21 -10.57 1.60 3.78
N ALA A 22 -11.70 1.91 3.14
CA ALA A 22 -13.01 1.83 3.78
C ALA A 22 -13.42 0.39 4.10
N ASP A 23 -12.97 -0.56 3.28
CA ASP A 23 -13.23 -1.99 3.40
C ASP A 23 -11.98 -2.76 2.93
N VAL A 24 -11.44 -3.62 3.81
CA VAL A 24 -10.23 -4.40 3.53
C VAL A 24 -10.51 -5.53 2.54
N GLU A 25 -11.67 -6.16 2.61
CA GLU A 25 -12.02 -7.28 1.71
C GLU A 25 -12.21 -6.75 0.29
N ARG A 26 -12.96 -5.66 0.12
CA ARG A 26 -13.10 -5.00 -1.19
C ARG A 26 -11.75 -4.56 -1.76
N ALA A 27 -10.84 -4.09 -0.92
CA ALA A 27 -9.49 -3.73 -1.36
C ALA A 27 -8.70 -4.97 -1.82
N LEU A 28 -8.82 -6.10 -1.12
CA LEU A 28 -8.19 -7.36 -1.53
C LEU A 28 -8.78 -7.92 -2.83
N ASP A 29 -10.09 -7.83 -3.03
CA ASP A 29 -10.72 -8.23 -4.30
C ASP A 29 -10.10 -7.48 -5.48
N PHE A 30 -9.80 -6.19 -5.31
CA PHE A 30 -9.14 -5.41 -6.34
C PHE A 30 -7.64 -5.73 -6.47
N TYR A 31 -6.87 -5.59 -5.38
CA TYR A 31 -5.41 -5.72 -5.46
C TYR A 31 -4.96 -7.15 -5.75
N CYS A 32 -5.60 -8.15 -5.14
CA CYS A 32 -5.29 -9.55 -5.39
C CYS A 32 -6.06 -10.10 -6.58
N GLY A 33 -7.38 -9.89 -6.64
CA GLY A 33 -8.25 -10.50 -7.65
C GLY A 33 -8.12 -9.88 -9.05
N VAL A 34 -7.93 -8.56 -9.15
CA VAL A 34 -7.82 -7.85 -10.43
C VAL A 34 -6.36 -7.60 -10.82
N LEU A 35 -5.56 -7.09 -9.88
CA LEU A 35 -4.16 -6.71 -10.17
C LEU A 35 -3.15 -7.83 -9.96
N GLY A 36 -3.55 -8.97 -9.38
CA GLY A 36 -2.69 -10.15 -9.24
C GLY A 36 -1.67 -10.08 -8.10
N PHE A 37 -1.83 -9.19 -7.13
CA PHE A 37 -0.99 -9.21 -5.93
C PHE A 37 -1.27 -10.46 -5.09
N THR A 38 -0.27 -10.88 -4.33
CA THR A 38 -0.38 -11.96 -3.34
C THR A 38 -0.60 -11.36 -1.96
N LEU A 39 -1.56 -11.90 -1.22
CA LEU A 39 -1.73 -11.62 0.20
C LEU A 39 -0.56 -12.22 0.98
N THR A 40 0.23 -11.38 1.64
CA THR A 40 1.39 -11.81 2.43
C THR A 40 1.07 -11.96 3.90
N GLN A 41 0.21 -11.10 4.45
CA GLN A 41 -0.20 -11.15 5.86
C GLN A 41 -1.58 -10.51 6.09
N ARG A 42 -2.27 -10.95 7.14
CA ARG A 42 -3.47 -10.29 7.68
C ARG A 42 -3.30 -9.91 9.14
N TYR A 43 -3.96 -8.82 9.53
CA TYR A 43 -4.19 -8.45 10.92
C TYR A 43 -5.69 -8.46 11.19
N GLY A 44 -6.21 -9.65 11.51
CA GLY A 44 -7.64 -9.90 11.67
C GLY A 44 -8.43 -9.42 10.44
N LYS A 45 -9.47 -8.62 10.70
CA LYS A 45 -10.32 -7.98 9.66
C LYS A 45 -9.96 -6.51 9.42
N GLN A 46 -8.94 -5.98 10.07
CA GLN A 46 -8.66 -4.54 10.10
C GLN A 46 -7.52 -4.13 9.18
N ALA A 47 -6.62 -5.05 8.82
CA ALA A 47 -5.59 -4.79 7.83
C ALA A 47 -5.15 -6.05 7.07
N ALA A 48 -4.64 -5.83 5.87
CA ALA A 48 -4.02 -6.83 5.03
C ALA A 48 -2.79 -6.25 4.32
N PHE A 49 -1.80 -7.10 4.05
CA PHE A 49 -0.53 -6.73 3.44
C PHE A 49 -0.37 -7.52 2.15
N VAL A 50 -0.03 -6.84 1.06
CA VAL A 50 0.04 -7.45 -0.27
C VAL A 50 1.34 -7.11 -0.99
N SER A 51 1.82 -8.03 -1.82
CA SER A 51 3.03 -7.87 -2.61
C SER A 51 2.90 -8.47 -4.00
N ALA A 52 3.87 -8.15 -4.85
CA ALA A 52 4.07 -8.79 -6.15
C ALA A 52 5.52 -9.27 -6.22
N GLY A 53 5.77 -10.40 -6.91
CA GLY A 53 7.13 -10.90 -7.10
C GLY A 53 7.87 -11.37 -5.85
N GLY A 54 7.15 -11.79 -4.80
CA GLY A 54 7.75 -12.38 -3.59
C GLY A 54 8.35 -11.38 -2.59
N TYR A 55 8.13 -10.07 -2.76
CA TYR A 55 8.55 -9.06 -1.77
C TYR A 55 7.74 -9.17 -0.46
N HIS A 56 8.28 -8.64 0.65
CA HIS A 56 7.64 -8.74 1.98
C HIS A 56 6.24 -8.09 2.02
N HIS A 57 6.10 -6.85 1.55
CA HIS A 57 4.84 -6.21 1.15
C HIS A 57 5.13 -4.87 0.48
N HIS A 58 4.36 -4.53 -0.56
CA HIS A 58 4.38 -3.20 -1.15
C HIS A 58 3.29 -2.31 -0.53
N LEU A 59 2.14 -2.90 -0.22
CA LEU A 59 0.97 -2.19 0.30
C LEU A 59 0.49 -2.79 1.61
N GLY A 60 0.23 -1.92 2.58
CA GLY A 60 -0.61 -2.22 3.75
C GLY A 60 -1.98 -1.57 3.58
N LEU A 61 -3.04 -2.36 3.51
CA LEU A 61 -4.42 -1.92 3.36
C LEU A 61 -5.07 -1.97 4.74
N ASN A 62 -5.43 -0.84 5.35
CA ASN A 62 -5.98 -0.81 6.71
C ASN A 62 -7.24 0.05 6.85
N SER A 63 -8.15 -0.38 7.73
CA SER A 63 -9.41 0.32 7.99
C SER A 63 -9.44 1.09 9.32
N TRP A 64 -8.31 1.19 10.03
CA TRP A 64 -8.24 1.69 11.42
C TRP A 64 -8.92 3.05 11.65
N GLN A 65 -8.82 3.95 10.66
CA GLN A 65 -9.36 5.31 10.72
C GLN A 65 -10.24 5.63 9.52
N SER A 66 -10.75 4.61 8.82
CA SER A 66 -11.53 4.82 7.59
C SER A 66 -12.61 3.78 7.34
N LYS A 67 -12.84 2.82 8.26
CA LYS A 67 -13.87 1.78 8.08
C LYS A 67 -15.23 2.39 7.73
N GLY A 68 -15.77 2.02 6.57
CA GLY A 68 -17.05 2.53 6.05
C GLY A 68 -17.05 4.01 5.63
N ALA A 69 -15.90 4.67 5.57
CA ALA A 69 -15.80 6.08 5.19
C ALA A 69 -16.09 6.28 3.70
N SER A 70 -16.59 7.48 3.37
CA SER A 70 -16.69 7.96 1.99
C SER A 70 -15.35 8.56 1.52
N PRO A 71 -15.13 8.70 0.20
CA PRO A 71 -13.96 9.40 -0.34
C PRO A 71 -13.84 10.84 0.21
N PRO A 72 -12.62 11.37 0.36
CA PRO A 72 -12.43 12.76 0.77
C PRO A 72 -13.03 13.75 -0.26
N PRO A 73 -13.43 14.96 0.16
CA PRO A 73 -13.97 15.96 -0.76
C PRO A 73 -12.93 16.39 -1.82
N PRO A 74 -13.37 16.90 -2.98
CA PRO A 74 -12.46 17.50 -3.96
C PRO A 74 -11.56 18.58 -3.33
N GLY A 75 -10.29 18.62 -3.74
CA GLY A 75 -9.31 19.59 -3.24
C GLY A 75 -8.72 19.29 -1.85
N HIS A 76 -9.05 18.16 -1.22
CA HIS A 76 -8.39 17.73 0.01
C HIS A 76 -6.96 17.24 -0.24
N THR A 77 -6.06 17.54 0.71
CA THR A 77 -4.71 16.99 0.73
C THR A 77 -4.75 15.47 0.87
N GLY A 78 -3.94 14.78 0.07
CA GLY A 78 -3.83 13.32 0.11
C GLY A 78 -2.67 12.83 -0.74
N LEU A 79 -2.54 11.51 -0.82
CA LEU A 79 -1.62 10.87 -1.75
C LEU A 79 -2.09 11.13 -3.18
N PHE A 80 -1.28 11.84 -3.98
CA PHE A 80 -1.61 12.12 -5.38
C PHE A 80 -1.46 10.89 -6.28
N HIS A 81 -0.31 10.19 -6.19
CA HIS A 81 -0.09 8.95 -6.91
C HIS A 81 0.88 8.02 -6.16
N LEU A 82 0.76 6.72 -6.44
CA LEU A 82 1.75 5.70 -6.12
C LEU A 82 1.92 4.81 -7.35
N ALA A 83 3.17 4.54 -7.70
CA ALA A 83 3.51 3.55 -8.72
C ALA A 83 4.32 2.43 -8.07
N ILE A 84 3.91 1.18 -8.34
CA ILE A 84 4.64 -0.02 -7.92
C ILE A 84 5.26 -0.61 -9.18
N LEU A 85 6.58 -0.81 -9.16
CA LEU A 85 7.26 -1.52 -10.23
C LEU A 85 6.90 -2.99 -10.13
N TYR A 86 6.05 -3.44 -11.05
CA TYR A 86 5.68 -4.84 -11.16
C TYR A 86 6.84 -5.63 -11.80
N PRO A 87 7.11 -6.88 -11.37
CA PRO A 87 8.05 -7.74 -12.08
C PRO A 87 7.70 -7.85 -13.57
N PRO A 88 8.68 -8.05 -14.47
CA PRO A 88 8.44 -8.04 -15.90
C PRO A 88 7.38 -9.08 -16.31
N ARG A 89 6.56 -8.70 -17.30
CA ARG A 89 5.37 -9.40 -17.80
C ARG A 89 5.63 -10.82 -18.33
N ALA A 90 6.89 -11.21 -18.53
CA ALA A 90 7.28 -12.52 -19.10
C ALA A 90 7.17 -13.70 -18.11
N ALA A 91 6.76 -13.45 -16.86
CA ALA A 91 6.63 -14.46 -15.81
C ALA A 91 5.17 -14.83 -15.47
N LEU A 92 4.21 -14.54 -16.36
CA LEU A 92 2.82 -15.02 -16.28
C LEU A 92 2.59 -16.17 -17.26
#